data_AF-A0A955KPA4-F1
#
_entry.id   AF-A0A955KPA4-F1
#
_cell.length_a   1.000
_cell.length_b   1.000
_cell.length_c   1.000
_cell.angle_alpha   90.00
_cell.angle_beta   90.00
_cell.angle_gamma   90.00
#
_symmetry.space_group_name_H-M   'P 1'
#
loop_
_entity.id
_entity.type
_entity.pdbx_description
1 polymer ?
#
loop_
_entity_poly.entity_id
_entity_poly.type
_entity_poly.pdbx_seq_one_letter_code
_entity_poly.pdbx_strand_id
1 'polypeptide(L)'
;MKIAERIVMVALALALIGAAGWFYFAVHARETDLREAVARGDFNRPEKSNEVTDPSDWRTIYPNTVGLTIGSTSVEASVADSLPERIKGLSDTPYLPPNVVKLFAFGAAGEHSIWMKDMNYPLDIIWAAQDGTIVHFEQNVSPDTYPQAFSSPTPAWFVVEANAGFVAEHNVKIGDEVTLPIAAEQAENMMHTPEIDKAAQ
;
A
#
# COMPACT_ATOMS: atom_id res chain seq x y z
N MET A 1 39.30 11.08 38.11
CA MET A 1 38.15 10.20 37.78
C MET A 1 38.56 8.78 38.10
N LYS A 2 37.87 8.11 39.02
CA LYS A 2 38.23 6.76 39.48
C LYS A 2 37.90 5.75 38.38
N ILE A 3 38.67 4.65 38.28
CA ILE A 3 38.49 3.61 37.25
C ILE A 3 37.05 3.08 37.23
N ALA A 4 36.41 2.98 38.39
CA ALA A 4 35.01 2.58 38.54
C ALA A 4 34.01 3.51 37.81
N GLU A 5 34.24 4.83 37.82
CA GLU A 5 33.37 5.81 37.15
C GLU A 5 33.43 5.69 35.62
N ARG A 6 34.60 5.33 35.07
CA ARG A 6 34.78 5.10 33.63
C ARG A 6 34.06 3.85 33.14
N ILE A 7 34.08 2.77 33.93
CA ILE A 7 33.41 1.51 33.58
C ILE A 7 31.89 1.70 33.54
N VAL A 8 31.33 2.42 34.51
CA VAL A 8 29.89 2.71 34.56
C VAL A 8 29.44 3.57 33.37
N MET A 9 30.23 4.58 32.97
CA MET A 9 29.88 5.40 31.80
C MET A 9 29.94 4.63 30.48
N VAL A 10 30.91 3.74 30.29
CA VAL A 10 30.99 2.91 29.09
C VAL A 10 29.83 1.91 29.03
N ALA A 11 29.45 1.31 30.16
CA ALA A 11 28.30 0.41 30.23
C ALA A 11 26.97 1.14 29.93
N LEU A 12 26.78 2.35 30.44
CA LEU A 12 25.60 3.18 30.14
C LEU A 12 25.56 3.61 28.67
N ALA A 13 26.69 3.98 28.07
CA ALA A 13 26.75 4.35 26.66
C ALA A 13 26.42 3.15 25.75
N LEU A 14 26.94 1.96 26.05
CA LEU A 14 26.62 0.74 25.30
C LEU A 14 25.15 0.33 25.49
N ALA A 15 24.57 0.50 26.69
CA ALA A 15 23.16 0.25 26.93
C ALA A 15 22.26 1.22 26.16
N LEU A 16 22.64 2.51 26.06
CA LEU A 16 21.90 3.51 25.29
C LEU A 16 22.00 3.25 23.78
N ILE A 17 23.17 2.87 23.27
CA ILE A 17 23.34 2.49 21.85
C ILE A 17 22.55 1.21 21.54
N GLY A 18 22.59 0.22 22.44
CA GLY A 18 21.81 -1.00 22.32
C GLY A 18 20.30 -0.72 22.35
N ALA A 19 19.84 0.17 23.23
CA ALA A 19 18.44 0.57 23.33
C ALA A 19 17.97 1.39 22.13
N ALA A 20 18.80 2.31 21.62
CA ALA A 20 18.51 3.08 20.41
C ALA A 20 18.50 2.20 19.16
N GLY A 21 19.46 1.26 19.06
CA GLY A 21 19.48 0.24 18.02
C GLY A 21 18.24 -0.65 18.10
N TRP A 22 17.90 -1.18 19.28
CA TRP A 22 16.69 -1.97 19.50
C TRP A 22 15.45 -1.15 19.15
N PHE A 23 15.34 0.09 19.60
CA PHE A 23 14.18 0.95 19.32
C PHE A 23 14.06 1.28 17.83
N TYR A 24 15.18 1.58 17.17
CA TYR A 24 15.25 1.74 15.72
C TYR A 24 14.78 0.46 15.01
N PHE A 25 15.31 -0.70 15.38
CA PHE A 25 14.86 -1.98 14.85
C PHE A 25 13.40 -2.28 15.20
N ALA A 26 12.90 -1.95 16.39
CA ALA A 26 11.52 -2.23 16.80
C ALA A 26 10.49 -1.30 16.14
N VAL A 27 10.91 -0.08 15.77
CA VAL A 27 10.13 0.85 14.95
C VAL A 27 10.08 0.37 13.51
N HIS A 28 11.19 -0.16 12.97
CA HIS A 28 11.26 -0.60 11.57
C HIS A 28 10.89 -2.09 11.34
N ALA A 29 10.87 -2.93 12.39
CA ALA A 29 10.53 -4.35 12.29
C ALA A 29 9.02 -4.61 12.26
N ARG A 30 8.19 -3.56 12.18
CA ARG A 30 6.72 -3.65 12.09
C ARG A 30 6.18 -3.38 10.69
N GLU A 31 7.05 -3.27 9.69
CA GLU A 31 6.67 -3.28 8.28
C GLU A 31 6.54 -4.73 7.76
N THR A 32 5.70 -5.55 8.40
CA THR A 32 5.18 -6.72 7.69
C THR A 32 4.23 -6.21 6.64
N ASP A 33 4.87 -5.99 5.50
CA ASP A 33 4.45 -5.27 4.33
C ASP A 33 3.23 -5.89 3.67
N LEU A 34 2.24 -5.06 3.34
CA LEU A 34 1.27 -5.44 2.32
C LEU A 34 1.94 -5.71 0.97
N ARG A 35 3.17 -5.26 0.73
CA ARG A 35 3.99 -5.69 -0.41
C ARG A 35 4.18 -7.20 -0.42
N GLU A 36 4.36 -7.83 0.74
CA GLU A 36 4.50 -9.29 0.86
C GLU A 36 3.13 -9.99 0.82
N ALA A 37 2.08 -9.42 1.42
CA ALA A 37 0.73 -9.99 1.39
C ALA A 37 0.08 -9.92 -0.01
N VAL A 38 0.21 -8.78 -0.69
CA VAL A 38 -0.23 -8.59 -2.08
C VAL A 38 0.65 -9.40 -3.04
N ALA A 39 1.97 -9.52 -2.80
CA ALA A 39 2.83 -10.42 -3.56
C ALA A 39 2.47 -11.91 -3.38
N ARG A 40 1.97 -12.30 -2.21
CA ARG A 40 1.51 -13.67 -1.91
C ARG A 40 0.05 -13.94 -2.30
N GLY A 41 -0.74 -12.90 -2.57
CA GLY A 41 -2.19 -13.03 -2.78
C GLY A 41 -3.00 -13.27 -1.49
N ASP A 42 -2.38 -13.08 -0.33
CA ASP A 42 -2.94 -13.40 0.99
C ASP A 42 -3.47 -12.13 1.70
N PHE A 43 -4.28 -11.32 1.01
CA PHE A 43 -4.91 -10.16 1.63
C PHE A 43 -6.38 -10.46 1.99
N ASN A 44 -6.78 -10.09 3.21
CA ASN A 44 -8.14 -10.23 3.70
C ASN A 44 -9.05 -9.25 2.93
N ARG A 45 -9.52 -9.65 1.75
CA ARG A 45 -10.52 -8.92 0.97
C ARG A 45 -11.83 -9.02 1.75
N PRO A 46 -12.44 -7.89 2.17
CA PRO A 46 -13.78 -7.94 2.76
C PRO A 46 -14.70 -8.77 1.85
N GLU A 47 -15.56 -9.62 2.40
CA GLU A 47 -16.51 -10.32 1.54
C GLU A 47 -17.39 -9.30 0.82
N LYS A 48 -17.73 -9.60 -0.45
CA LYS A 48 -18.67 -8.78 -1.22
C LYS A 48 -19.98 -8.71 -0.44
N SER A 49 -20.35 -7.52 0.05
CA SER A 49 -21.63 -7.36 0.73
C SER A 49 -22.75 -7.72 -0.26
N ASN A 50 -23.59 -8.68 0.12
CA ASN A 50 -24.73 -9.09 -0.69
C ASN A 50 -25.94 -8.15 -0.52
N GLU A 51 -25.84 -7.20 0.41
CA GLU A 51 -26.84 -6.15 0.63
C GLU A 51 -26.56 -4.97 -0.30
N VAL A 52 -26.98 -5.09 -1.55
CA VAL A 52 -27.08 -3.93 -2.44
C VAL A 52 -28.36 -3.18 -2.07
N THR A 53 -28.27 -2.28 -1.10
CA THR A 53 -29.42 -1.50 -0.63
C THR A 53 -29.67 -0.23 -1.45
N ASP A 54 -28.68 0.20 -2.24
CA ASP A 54 -28.74 1.41 -3.07
C ASP A 54 -27.98 1.21 -4.40
N PRO A 55 -28.65 1.25 -5.57
CA PRO A 55 -28.00 1.17 -6.88
C PRO A 55 -27.02 2.31 -7.20
N SER A 56 -27.07 3.40 -6.44
CA SER A 56 -26.11 4.52 -6.54
C SER A 56 -24.87 4.34 -5.66
N ASP A 57 -24.84 3.29 -4.82
CA ASP A 57 -23.66 2.95 -4.04
C ASP A 57 -22.52 2.50 -4.96
N TRP A 58 -21.46 3.30 -5.01
CA TRP A 58 -20.28 3.01 -5.80
C TRP A 58 -19.60 1.69 -5.40
N ARG A 59 -19.84 1.17 -4.19
CA ARG A 59 -19.33 -0.13 -3.72
C ARG A 59 -19.89 -1.30 -4.52
N THR A 60 -21.00 -1.12 -5.23
CA THR A 60 -21.50 -2.11 -6.20
C THR A 60 -20.58 -2.25 -7.42
N ILE A 61 -19.90 -1.16 -7.81
CA ILE A 61 -18.95 -1.07 -8.93
C ILE A 61 -17.54 -1.45 -8.45
N TYR A 62 -17.15 -0.98 -7.26
CA TYR A 62 -15.85 -1.23 -6.65
C TYR A 62 -16.00 -1.95 -5.31
N PRO A 63 -16.33 -3.26 -5.33
CA PRO A 63 -16.50 -4.01 -4.09
C PRO A 63 -15.14 -4.23 -3.41
N ASN A 64 -15.20 -4.39 -2.09
CA ASN A 64 -14.11 -4.92 -1.27
C ASN A 64 -12.82 -4.10 -1.33
N THR A 65 -12.98 -2.79 -1.22
CA THR A 65 -11.85 -1.86 -1.13
C THR A 65 -11.05 -2.09 0.15
N VAL A 66 -9.76 -1.85 0.05
CA VAL A 66 -8.84 -1.79 1.20
C VAL A 66 -8.39 -0.34 1.38
N GLY A 67 -8.12 0.10 2.60
CA GLY A 67 -7.49 1.41 2.78
C GLY A 67 -6.13 1.44 2.07
N LEU A 68 -5.71 2.59 1.57
CA LEU A 68 -4.40 2.82 0.96
C LEU A 68 -3.98 4.27 1.23
N THR A 69 -2.70 4.51 1.40
CA THR A 69 -2.11 5.85 1.49
C THR A 69 -1.16 6.04 0.33
N ILE A 70 -1.28 7.17 -0.37
CA ILE A 70 -0.39 7.59 -1.47
C ILE A 70 0.25 8.91 -1.04
N GLY A 71 1.55 8.88 -0.77
CA GLY A 71 2.25 9.97 -0.10
C GLY A 71 1.63 10.26 1.27
N SER A 72 0.89 11.36 1.37
CA SER A 72 0.18 11.77 2.61
C SER A 72 -1.34 11.62 2.53
N THR A 73 -1.87 11.10 1.43
CA THR A 73 -3.32 11.06 1.17
C THR A 73 -3.86 9.65 1.35
N SER A 74 -4.86 9.50 2.22
CA SER A 74 -5.57 8.23 2.42
C SER A 74 -6.76 8.10 1.46
N VAL A 75 -6.86 6.94 0.81
CA VAL A 75 -7.86 6.55 -0.18
C VAL A 75 -8.32 5.11 0.05
N GLU A 76 -9.36 4.69 -0.67
CA GLU A 76 -9.83 3.31 -0.76
C GLU A 76 -9.35 2.69 -2.09
N ALA A 77 -8.68 1.55 -2.05
CA ALA A 77 -8.15 0.86 -3.22
C ALA A 77 -8.98 -0.38 -3.57
N SER A 78 -9.53 -0.40 -4.78
CA SER A 78 -10.04 -1.62 -5.40
C SER A 78 -8.87 -2.41 -5.99
N VAL A 79 -8.64 -3.63 -5.51
CA VAL A 79 -7.45 -4.42 -5.87
C VAL A 79 -7.71 -5.30 -7.09
N ALA A 80 -6.80 -5.26 -8.06
CA ALA A 80 -6.72 -6.14 -9.22
C ALA A 80 -5.45 -7.00 -9.14
N ASP A 81 -5.59 -8.23 -8.64
CA ASP A 81 -4.50 -9.19 -8.41
C ASP A 81 -4.61 -10.45 -9.29
N SER A 82 -5.76 -10.66 -9.93
CA SER A 82 -5.93 -11.67 -10.96
C SER A 82 -5.70 -11.11 -12.37
N LEU A 83 -5.26 -11.96 -13.32
CA LEU A 83 -5.10 -11.55 -14.72
C LEU A 83 -6.39 -10.95 -15.32
N PRO A 84 -7.59 -11.53 -15.12
CA PRO A 84 -8.84 -10.94 -15.62
C PRO A 84 -9.14 -9.55 -15.03
N GLU A 85 -8.94 -9.36 -13.73
CA GLU A 85 -9.16 -8.05 -13.09
C GLU A 85 -8.16 -7.00 -13.60
N ARG A 86 -6.89 -7.39 -13.82
CA ARG A 86 -5.86 -6.50 -14.38
C ARG A 86 -6.14 -6.14 -15.84
N ILE A 87 -6.59 -7.08 -16.67
CA ILE A 87 -6.98 -6.80 -18.06
C ILE A 87 -8.20 -5.88 -18.10
N LYS A 88 -9.17 -6.09 -17.21
CA LYS A 88 -10.40 -5.29 -17.15
C LYS A 88 -10.14 -3.87 -16.63
N GLY A 89 -9.25 -3.70 -15.65
CA GLY A 89 -8.95 -2.39 -15.08
C GLY A 89 -10.21 -1.62 -14.69
N LEU A 90 -10.29 -0.35 -15.11
CA LEU A 90 -11.47 0.52 -15.01
C LEU A 90 -12.30 0.59 -16.32
N SER A 91 -12.06 -0.30 -17.29
CA SER A 91 -12.83 -0.29 -18.55
C SER A 91 -14.34 -0.44 -18.29
N ASP A 92 -15.15 0.31 -19.04
CA ASP A 92 -16.61 0.39 -18.95
C ASP A 92 -17.17 0.85 -17.59
N THR A 93 -16.36 1.26 -16.61
CA THR A 93 -16.92 1.85 -15.39
C THR A 93 -17.41 3.27 -15.66
N PRO A 94 -18.54 3.71 -15.08
CA PRO A 94 -19.15 4.99 -15.42
C PRO A 94 -18.39 6.19 -14.81
N TYR A 95 -17.77 6.01 -13.65
CA TYR A 95 -16.99 7.01 -12.92
C TYR A 95 -16.13 6.33 -11.85
N LEU A 96 -15.07 6.98 -11.38
CA LEU A 96 -14.30 6.59 -10.20
C LEU A 96 -14.58 7.61 -9.07
N PRO A 97 -15.05 7.20 -7.88
CA PRO A 97 -15.23 8.13 -6.76
C PRO A 97 -13.92 8.86 -6.40
N PRO A 98 -13.95 10.13 -5.93
CA PRO A 98 -12.74 10.92 -5.68
C PRO A 98 -11.72 10.26 -4.73
N ASN A 99 -12.21 9.55 -3.70
CA ASN A 99 -11.39 8.87 -2.70
C ASN A 99 -11.15 7.39 -3.01
N VAL A 100 -11.47 6.93 -4.22
CA VAL A 100 -11.28 5.54 -4.64
C VAL A 100 -10.24 5.49 -5.75
N VAL A 101 -9.36 4.50 -5.67
CA VAL A 101 -8.36 4.20 -6.70
C VAL A 101 -8.45 2.73 -7.11
N LYS A 102 -7.86 2.36 -8.24
CA LYS A 102 -7.61 0.97 -8.57
C LYS A 102 -6.13 0.64 -8.38
N LEU A 103 -5.85 -0.40 -7.60
CA LEU A 103 -4.50 -0.89 -7.33
C LEU A 103 -4.27 -2.19 -8.12
N PHE A 104 -3.30 -2.19 -9.01
CA PHE A 104 -2.85 -3.37 -9.75
C PHE A 104 -1.64 -3.96 -9.04
N ALA A 105 -1.74 -5.24 -8.72
CA ALA A 105 -0.72 -6.02 -8.04
C ALA A 105 -0.17 -7.08 -8.98
N PHE A 106 1.11 -6.99 -9.37
CA PHE A 106 1.68 -7.90 -10.36
C PHE A 106 2.50 -9.05 -9.76
N GLY A 107 2.90 -8.93 -8.49
CA GLY A 107 3.67 -9.96 -7.77
C GLY A 107 5.12 -10.13 -8.24
N ALA A 108 5.59 -9.31 -9.19
CA ALA A 108 6.96 -9.28 -9.65
C ALA A 108 7.31 -7.90 -10.26
N ALA A 109 8.61 -7.56 -10.20
CA ALA A 109 9.14 -6.40 -10.90
C ALA A 109 9.00 -6.57 -12.41
N GLY A 110 8.46 -5.57 -13.09
CA GLY A 110 8.35 -5.61 -14.55
C GLY A 110 7.95 -4.29 -15.18
N GLU A 111 7.94 -4.29 -16.51
CA GLU A 111 7.33 -3.24 -17.30
C GLU A 111 5.82 -3.53 -17.41
N HIS A 112 5.05 -2.91 -16.51
CA HIS A 112 3.60 -3.09 -16.45
C HIS A 112 2.92 -1.97 -17.22
N SER A 113 2.54 -2.24 -18.46
CA SER A 113 1.89 -1.26 -19.33
C SER A 113 0.40 -1.13 -19.02
N ILE A 114 -0.10 0.11 -19.02
CA ILE A 114 -1.52 0.45 -18.89
C ILE A 114 -1.99 1.09 -20.20
N TRP A 115 -3.24 0.84 -20.57
CA TRP A 115 -3.90 1.46 -21.72
C TRP A 115 -5.21 2.11 -21.29
N MET A 116 -5.80 2.89 -22.20
CA MET A 116 -7.11 3.52 -21.97
C MET A 116 -8.25 2.83 -22.75
N LYS A 117 -8.12 1.53 -23.02
CA LYS A 117 -9.14 0.78 -23.78
C LYS A 117 -10.49 0.80 -23.06
N ASP A 118 -11.54 1.17 -23.79
CA ASP A 118 -12.93 1.20 -23.30
C ASP A 118 -13.08 2.07 -22.02
N MET A 119 -12.26 3.12 -21.87
CA MET A 119 -12.32 4.06 -20.74
C MET A 119 -13.30 5.21 -20.99
N ASN A 120 -14.01 5.62 -19.94
CA ASN A 120 -15.02 6.69 -20.00
C ASN A 120 -14.52 8.05 -19.48
N TYR A 121 -13.39 8.09 -18.78
CA TYR A 121 -12.86 9.29 -18.13
C TYR A 121 -11.33 9.23 -18.06
N PRO A 122 -10.65 10.40 -17.95
CA PRO A 122 -9.20 10.45 -17.87
C PRO A 122 -8.69 10.00 -16.49
N LEU A 123 -7.44 9.52 -16.47
CA LEU A 123 -6.79 8.99 -15.28
C LEU A 123 -5.41 9.61 -15.05
N ASP A 124 -4.99 9.64 -13.79
CA ASP A 124 -3.57 9.65 -13.44
C ASP A 124 -3.14 8.19 -13.18
N ILE A 125 -1.96 7.81 -13.67
CA ILE A 125 -1.41 6.46 -13.56
C ILE A 125 -0.09 6.55 -12.81
N ILE A 126 0.05 5.83 -11.70
CA ILE A 126 1.19 5.93 -10.78
C ILE A 126 1.84 4.55 -10.67
N TRP A 127 3.13 4.44 -10.97
CA TRP A 127 3.90 3.21 -10.83
C TRP A 127 4.74 3.26 -9.56
N ALA A 128 4.70 2.16 -8.79
CA ALA A 128 5.49 2.01 -7.58
C ALA A 128 6.33 0.74 -7.58
N ALA A 129 7.53 0.84 -7.01
CA ALA A 129 8.49 -0.24 -6.84
C ALA A 129 8.00 -1.28 -5.82
N GLN A 130 8.81 -2.34 -5.61
CA GLN A 130 8.48 -3.37 -4.64
C GLN A 130 8.25 -2.77 -3.26
N ASP A 131 9.12 -1.83 -2.87
CA ASP A 131 9.05 -1.09 -1.64
C ASP A 131 8.00 0.05 -1.69
N GLY A 132 6.95 -0.05 -2.52
CA GLY A 132 5.92 0.99 -2.59
C GLY A 132 6.40 2.38 -3.03
N THR A 133 7.70 2.59 -3.25
CA THR A 133 8.25 3.88 -3.69
C THR A 133 7.73 4.21 -5.07
N ILE A 134 7.12 5.38 -5.23
CA ILE A 134 6.65 5.87 -6.52
C ILE A 134 7.85 6.16 -7.41
N VAL A 135 7.93 5.44 -8.54
CA VAL A 135 9.05 5.52 -9.49
C VAL A 135 8.70 6.29 -10.75
N HIS A 136 7.41 6.38 -11.09
CA HIS A 136 6.92 7.09 -12.27
C HIS A 136 5.45 7.44 -12.12
N PHE A 137 4.98 8.44 -12.86
CA PHE A 137 3.55 8.66 -13.06
C PHE A 137 3.29 9.35 -14.40
N GLU A 138 2.11 9.10 -14.95
CA GLU A 138 1.51 9.82 -16.07
C GLU A 138 0.26 10.53 -15.57
N GLN A 139 0.05 11.78 -15.99
CA GLN A 139 -1.05 12.61 -15.51
C GLN A 139 -2.03 12.90 -16.64
N ASN A 140 -3.33 12.97 -16.30
CA ASN A 140 -4.41 13.36 -17.21
C ASN A 140 -4.43 12.55 -18.51
N VAL A 141 -4.16 11.25 -18.42
CA VAL A 141 -4.19 10.34 -19.57
C VAL A 141 -5.62 10.22 -20.07
N SER A 142 -5.88 10.66 -21.31
CA SER A 142 -7.23 10.70 -21.90
C SER A 142 -7.64 9.35 -22.51
N PRO A 143 -8.93 8.97 -22.48
CA PRO A 143 -9.46 7.85 -23.26
C PRO A 143 -9.05 7.84 -24.74
N ASP A 144 -8.93 9.02 -25.36
CA ASP A 144 -8.59 9.18 -26.77
C ASP A 144 -7.15 8.74 -27.12
N THR A 145 -6.34 8.41 -26.12
CA THR A 145 -4.96 7.93 -26.32
C THR A 145 -4.90 6.48 -26.79
N TYR A 146 -5.96 5.68 -26.61
CA TYR A 146 -5.98 4.29 -27.10
C TYR A 146 -5.82 4.24 -28.64
N PRO A 147 -4.93 3.38 -29.21
CA PRO A 147 -4.34 2.18 -28.61
C PRO A 147 -2.95 2.36 -27.98
N GLN A 148 -2.51 3.58 -27.68
CA GLN A 148 -1.26 3.79 -26.95
C GLN A 148 -1.30 3.09 -25.58
N ALA A 149 -0.16 2.50 -25.21
CA ALA A 149 0.09 2.01 -23.86
C ALA A 149 1.17 2.87 -23.19
N PHE A 150 1.06 3.02 -21.88
CA PHE A 150 1.94 3.80 -21.02
C PHE A 150 2.66 2.84 -20.08
N SER A 151 3.95 3.01 -19.92
CA SER A 151 4.75 2.21 -18.99
C SER A 151 5.75 3.08 -18.25
N SER A 152 6.12 2.63 -17.06
CA SER A 152 7.22 3.22 -16.32
C SER A 152 8.57 2.89 -16.96
N PRO A 153 9.51 3.85 -17.08
CA PRO A 153 10.89 3.58 -17.48
C PRO A 153 11.66 2.75 -16.44
N THR A 154 11.15 2.66 -15.21
CA THR A 154 11.71 1.88 -14.10
C THR A 154 10.79 0.69 -13.81
N PRO A 155 11.32 -0.54 -13.59
CA PRO A 155 10.50 -1.68 -13.22
C PRO A 155 9.63 -1.41 -12.00
N ALA A 156 8.34 -1.74 -12.10
CA ALA A 156 7.35 -1.53 -11.06
C ALA A 156 6.81 -2.86 -10.55
N TRP A 157 6.28 -2.85 -9.33
CA TRP A 157 5.52 -3.96 -8.75
C TRP A 157 4.02 -3.66 -8.68
N PHE A 158 3.70 -2.38 -8.54
CA PHE A 158 2.35 -1.88 -8.41
C PHE A 158 2.07 -0.79 -9.43
N VAL A 159 0.81 -0.71 -9.84
CA VAL A 159 0.29 0.44 -10.56
C VAL A 159 -0.98 0.90 -9.87
N VAL A 160 -1.14 2.21 -9.70
CA VAL A 160 -2.35 2.83 -9.17
C VAL A 160 -2.98 3.69 -10.26
N GLU A 161 -4.24 3.41 -10.60
CA GLU A 161 -5.07 4.29 -11.40
C GLU A 161 -5.93 5.15 -10.45
N ALA A 162 -5.79 6.47 -10.58
CA ALA A 162 -6.56 7.47 -9.84
C ALA A 162 -7.28 8.42 -10.82
N ASN A 163 -8.25 9.18 -10.32
CA ASN A 163 -8.87 10.23 -11.12
C ASN A 163 -7.82 11.21 -11.66
N ALA A 164 -8.00 11.67 -12.90
CA ALA A 164 -7.12 12.69 -13.47
C ALA A 164 -7.02 13.92 -12.58
N GLY A 165 -5.79 14.40 -12.35
CA GLY A 165 -5.49 15.53 -11.48
C GLY A 165 -5.16 15.14 -10.03
N PHE A 166 -5.35 13.88 -9.63
CA PHE A 166 -5.01 13.39 -8.28
C PHE A 166 -3.55 13.69 -7.90
N VAL A 167 -2.60 13.45 -8.81
CA VAL A 167 -1.17 13.68 -8.57
C VAL A 167 -0.91 15.16 -8.26
N ALA A 168 -1.52 16.06 -9.03
CA ALA A 168 -1.38 17.49 -8.86
C ALA A 168 -2.09 18.00 -7.59
N GLU A 169 -3.32 17.54 -7.34
CA GLU A 169 -4.13 17.95 -6.18
C GLU A 169 -3.48 17.55 -4.85
N HIS A 170 -2.92 16.34 -4.80
CA HIS A 170 -2.30 15.79 -3.59
C HIS A 170 -0.78 16.00 -3.54
N ASN A 171 -0.21 16.70 -4.53
CA ASN A 171 1.22 17.00 -4.61
C ASN A 171 2.09 15.74 -4.49
N VAL A 172 1.69 14.67 -5.19
CA VAL A 172 2.40 13.39 -5.23
C VAL A 172 3.68 13.54 -6.04
N LYS A 173 4.77 12.96 -5.53
CA LYS A 173 6.11 13.07 -6.13
C LYS A 173 6.75 11.70 -6.31
N ILE A 174 7.69 11.63 -7.26
CA ILE A 174 8.62 10.50 -7.34
C ILE A 174 9.40 10.44 -6.03
N GLY A 175 9.47 9.26 -5.42
CA GLY A 175 10.07 9.04 -4.10
C GLY A 175 9.07 9.05 -2.94
N ASP A 176 7.82 9.50 -3.14
CA ASP A 176 6.76 9.26 -2.17
C ASP A 176 6.39 7.78 -2.13
N GLU A 177 5.63 7.35 -1.13
CA GLU A 177 5.30 5.93 -0.92
C GLU A 177 3.82 5.62 -1.12
N VAL A 178 3.56 4.39 -1.57
CA VAL A 178 2.25 3.74 -1.60
C VAL A 178 2.20 2.73 -0.46
N THR A 179 1.38 2.99 0.55
CA THR A 179 1.35 2.24 1.81
C THR A 179 -0.06 1.79 2.14
N LEU A 180 -0.27 0.49 2.35
CA LEU A 180 -1.57 -0.03 2.78
C LEU A 180 -1.60 -0.10 4.34
N PRO A 181 -2.76 0.09 4.99
CA PRO A 181 -2.89 -0.02 6.44
C PRO A 181 -2.73 -1.48 6.87
N ILE A 182 -1.87 -1.72 7.85
CA ILE A 182 -1.72 -3.03 8.48
C ILE A 182 -3.02 -3.34 9.23
N ALA A 183 -3.58 -4.54 9.04
CA ALA A 183 -4.61 -5.04 9.94
C ALA A 183 -4.01 -5.15 11.34
N ALA A 184 -4.45 -4.30 12.27
CA ALA A 184 -4.02 -4.31 13.67
C ALA A 184 -4.61 -5.51 14.44
N GLU A 185 -4.51 -6.73 13.90
CA GLU A 185 -5.15 -7.91 14.46
C GLU A 185 -4.18 -9.08 14.61
N GLN A 186 -2.97 -8.82 15.12
CA GLN A 186 -2.15 -9.83 15.82
C GLN A 186 -1.29 -9.26 16.98
N ALA A 187 -1.44 -7.98 17.32
CA ALA A 187 -0.65 -7.36 18.40
C ALA A 187 -1.10 -7.80 19.81
N GLU A 188 -2.33 -8.30 20.00
CA GLU A 188 -2.80 -8.78 21.30
C GLU A 188 -2.21 -10.14 21.70
N ASN A 189 -1.82 -10.99 20.74
CA ASN A 189 -1.27 -12.32 21.05
C ASN A 189 0.21 -12.33 21.45
N MET A 190 0.91 -11.20 21.35
CA MET A 190 2.32 -11.07 21.79
C MET A 190 2.48 -10.45 23.18
N MET A 191 1.40 -10.00 23.83
CA MET A 191 1.47 -9.39 25.17
C MET A 191 1.08 -10.34 26.31
N HIS A 192 0.58 -11.55 26.00
CA HIS A 192 0.39 -12.61 27.00
C HIS A 192 1.72 -13.33 27.25
N THR A 193 2.54 -12.76 28.13
CA THR A 193 3.61 -13.52 28.79
C THR A 193 2.93 -14.60 29.63
N PRO A 194 3.33 -15.89 29.59
CA PRO A 194 2.89 -16.82 30.61
C PRO A 194 3.47 -16.30 31.92
N GLU A 195 2.59 -15.87 32.82
CA GLU A 195 2.95 -15.60 34.20
C GLU A 195 3.54 -16.90 34.74
N ILE A 196 4.86 -16.92 34.98
CA ILE A 196 5.51 -18.01 35.68
C ILE A 196 5.01 -17.93 37.11
N ASP A 197 3.96 -18.69 37.39
CA ASP A 197 3.45 -18.85 38.75
C ASP A 197 4.43 -19.74 39.52
N LYS A 198 5.42 -19.08 40.14
CA LYS A 198 6.21 -19.68 41.21
C LYS A 198 5.38 -19.64 42.49
N ALA A 199 5.14 -20.84 42.99
CA ALA A 199 4.84 -21.21 44.38
C ALA A 199 3.37 -21.09 44.84
N ALA A 200 2.73 -22.25 45.03
CA ALA A 200 2.50 -22.81 46.38
C ALA A 200 1.71 -24.13 46.32
N GLN A 201 2.40 -25.28 46.46
CA GLN A 201 2.12 -26.36 47.43
C GLN A 201 3.13 -27.50 47.25
#